data_AF-A0A9E8MX20-F1
#
_entry.id   AF-A0A9E8MX20-F1
#
_cell.length_a   1.000
_cell.length_b   1.000
_cell.length_c   1.000
_cell.angle_alpha   90.00
_cell.angle_beta   90.00
_cell.angle_gamma   90.00
#
_symmetry.space_group_name_H-M   'P 1'
#
loop_
_entity.id
_entity.type
_entity.pdbx_description
1 polymer ?
#
loop_
_entity_poly.entity_id
_entity_poly.type
_entity_poly.pdbx_seq_one_letter_code
_entity_poly.pdbx_strand_id
1 'polypeptide(L)'
;MKKKSKEQKPWFKVPLNYEQKPNEKIDLIGFLFNCRGLLLQQQIAENNTLVFNTLETRNSDKGKAPPNLDQLRLFIAPATDKRILKVTNLQEMESYKAYEPILSTIKSGTVEIQPIPESLSQFWLYCKCRVTGKLSKWFNSGFVWENKAVCNAGVHICEIDHLRFWIHRIPDHIIAKIPDAILKPELIKPVPRPFPDPPPFERLDPAVVGQTQAVNIFDTKSAKMKRQEITAQLPKLGSEIKQQLASGNLNTIRESIVNNYTLFHPWFCLWPWWWPYFYRCKELAVVKTDANGRFDTSITYSCFGDKPDIYIRVEYFINGEWTTVYKPPIPCHTYWNYACGTNINITITDPRVPGDCCCNCPIGGDLVFLRTISHHTSVRHIQQTDHFQSPPNQATAYNRIGLTDAGATGDPGILESVVGDYKRPFGGKPSFYMGFGSDLPNTGIYHYRWSYRQLRSADLSAVADSFKPLIPSRR
;
A
#
# COMPACT_ATOMS: atom_id res chain seq x y z
N MET A 1 28.18 -53.60 22.58
CA MET A 1 26.78 -53.77 23.03
C MET A 1 25.99 -52.49 22.73
N LYS A 2 25.15 -52.50 21.69
CA LYS A 2 24.22 -51.39 21.40
C LYS A 2 23.12 -51.38 22.48
N LYS A 3 23.04 -50.33 23.29
CA LYS A 3 21.89 -50.08 24.18
C LYS A 3 20.65 -49.93 23.28
N LYS A 4 19.77 -50.94 23.27
CA LYS A 4 18.40 -50.78 22.76
C LYS A 4 17.75 -49.69 23.60
N SER A 5 17.38 -48.56 22.97
CA SER A 5 16.47 -47.61 23.60
C SER A 5 15.18 -48.35 23.92
N LYS A 6 14.73 -48.29 25.17
CA LYS A 6 13.42 -48.81 25.55
C LYS A 6 12.38 -47.97 24.80
N GLU A 7 11.70 -48.58 23.84
CA GLU A 7 10.57 -48.01 23.13
C GLU A 7 9.46 -47.74 24.16
N GLN A 8 9.25 -46.47 24.49
CA GLN A 8 8.19 -46.07 25.41
C GLN A 8 6.84 -46.26 24.73
N LYS A 9 5.97 -47.07 25.34
CA LYS A 9 4.62 -47.33 24.84
C LYS A 9 3.79 -46.04 24.94
N PRO A 10 3.16 -45.57 23.84
CA PRO A 10 2.34 -44.36 23.86
C PRO A 10 1.11 -44.55 24.75
N TRP A 11 0.60 -43.46 25.32
CA TRP A 11 -0.63 -43.49 26.12
C TRP A 11 -1.84 -43.82 25.27
N PHE A 12 -1.99 -43.09 24.17
CA PHE A 12 -2.99 -43.39 23.16
C PHE A 12 -2.64 -42.72 21.83
N LYS A 13 -3.24 -43.25 20.77
CA LYS A 13 -3.18 -42.69 19.42
C LYS A 13 -4.56 -42.16 19.04
N VAL A 14 -4.59 -41.05 18.31
CA VAL A 14 -5.83 -40.46 17.79
C VAL A 14 -5.73 -40.37 16.27
N PRO A 15 -6.40 -41.27 15.53
CA PRO A 15 -6.51 -41.16 14.08
C PRO A 15 -7.35 -39.94 13.72
N LEU A 16 -6.90 -39.16 12.74
CA LEU A 16 -7.55 -37.94 12.28
C LEU A 16 -8.18 -38.19 10.92
N ASN A 17 -9.49 -37.96 10.85
CA ASN A 17 -10.26 -38.01 9.61
C ASN A 17 -11.03 -36.70 9.43
N TYR A 18 -11.40 -36.38 8.20
CA TYR A 18 -12.25 -35.24 7.87
C TYR A 18 -13.62 -35.74 7.42
N GLU A 19 -14.69 -35.00 7.72
CA GLU A 19 -16.01 -35.26 7.12
C GLU A 19 -15.93 -35.10 5.60
N GLN A 20 -15.32 -34.00 5.14
CA GLN A 20 -14.97 -33.76 3.75
C GLN A 20 -13.47 -33.49 3.65
N LYS A 21 -12.78 -34.29 2.83
CA LYS A 21 -11.33 -34.17 2.67
C LYS A 21 -10.99 -32.84 1.99
N PRO A 22 -10.12 -32.01 2.59
CA PRO A 22 -9.66 -30.78 1.95
C PRO A 22 -8.93 -31.10 0.63
N ASN A 23 -9.07 -30.22 -0.37
CA ASN A 23 -8.40 -30.35 -1.66
C ASN A 23 -6.87 -30.28 -1.53
N GLU A 24 -6.39 -29.50 -0.55
CA GLU A 24 -4.98 -29.34 -0.23
C GLU A 24 -4.66 -30.04 1.09
N LYS A 25 -3.45 -30.59 1.22
CA LYS A 25 -3.01 -31.23 2.47
C LYS A 25 -2.80 -30.17 3.56
N ILE A 26 -3.50 -30.34 4.69
CA ILE A 26 -3.34 -29.49 5.88
C ILE A 26 -2.56 -30.29 6.94
N ASP A 27 -1.38 -29.81 7.32
CA ASP A 27 -0.66 -30.36 8.47
C ASP A 27 -1.39 -29.97 9.75
N LEU A 28 -1.61 -30.93 10.64
CA LEU A 28 -2.39 -30.74 11.87
C LEU A 28 -1.50 -30.86 13.10
N ILE A 29 -1.87 -30.13 14.14
CA ILE A 29 -1.29 -30.23 15.47
C ILE A 29 -2.40 -30.45 16.50
N GLY A 30 -2.11 -31.34 17.46
CA GLY A 30 -2.97 -31.63 18.60
C GLY A 30 -2.42 -31.01 19.88
N PHE A 31 -3.28 -30.36 20.64
CA PHE A 31 -3.00 -29.83 21.97
C PHE A 31 -3.85 -30.59 22.99
N LEU A 32 -3.19 -31.25 23.93
CA LEU A 32 -3.84 -32.00 24.99
C LEU A 32 -3.84 -31.16 26.27
N PHE A 33 -5.01 -30.80 26.74
CA PHE A 33 -5.23 -30.10 28.00
C PHE A 33 -5.89 -31.02 29.02
N ASN A 34 -5.72 -30.73 30.30
CA ASN A 34 -6.61 -31.29 31.32
C ASN A 34 -7.93 -30.49 31.41
N CYS A 35 -8.89 -30.99 32.17
CA CYS A 35 -10.18 -30.34 32.40
C CYS A 35 -10.09 -28.95 33.05
N ARG A 36 -8.94 -28.60 33.63
CA ARG A 36 -8.64 -27.27 34.21
C ARG A 36 -7.97 -26.31 33.21
N GLY A 37 -7.76 -26.73 31.96
CA GLY A 37 -7.14 -25.92 30.91
C GLY A 37 -5.61 -25.79 31.00
N LEU A 38 -4.95 -26.66 31.77
CA LEU A 38 -3.48 -26.76 31.77
C LEU A 38 -3.03 -27.59 30.56
N LEU A 39 -2.14 -27.04 29.74
CA LEU A 39 -1.53 -27.76 28.63
C LEU A 39 -0.65 -28.90 29.17
N LEU A 40 -0.94 -30.11 28.74
CA LEU A 40 -0.22 -31.33 29.11
C LEU A 40 0.84 -31.68 28.06
N GLN A 41 0.46 -31.64 26.78
CA GLN A 41 1.34 -31.98 25.66
C GLN A 41 0.84 -31.32 24.36
N GLN A 42 1.78 -31.03 23.46
CA GLN A 42 1.51 -30.68 22.06
C GLN A 42 2.18 -31.70 21.14
N GLN A 43 1.52 -32.08 20.05
CA GLN A 43 2.05 -33.07 19.12
C GLN A 43 1.62 -32.74 17.69
N ILE A 44 2.58 -32.69 16.76
CA ILE A 44 2.28 -32.60 15.32
C ILE A 44 1.80 -33.97 14.84
N ALA A 45 0.72 -33.99 14.05
CA ALA A 45 0.17 -35.20 13.49
C ALA A 45 1.11 -35.80 12.43
N GLU A 46 1.46 -37.06 12.59
CA GLU A 46 2.25 -37.83 11.63
C GLU A 46 1.34 -38.87 10.98
N ASN A 47 1.30 -38.93 9.65
CA ASN A 47 0.41 -39.83 8.89
C ASN A 47 -1.05 -39.76 9.38
N ASN A 48 -1.57 -38.53 9.57
CA ASN A 48 -2.91 -38.26 10.11
C ASN A 48 -3.18 -38.92 11.47
N THR A 49 -2.15 -39.13 12.29
CA THR A 49 -2.29 -39.71 13.62
C THR A 49 -1.58 -38.83 14.64
N LEU A 50 -2.27 -38.46 15.71
CA LEU A 50 -1.65 -37.86 16.89
C LEU A 50 -1.22 -38.98 17.84
N VAL A 51 0.01 -38.88 18.35
CA VAL A 51 0.57 -39.85 19.30
C VAL A 51 0.96 -39.10 20.57
N PHE A 52 0.19 -39.30 21.63
CA PHE A 52 0.49 -38.68 22.92
C PHE A 52 1.30 -39.67 23.78
N ASN A 53 2.43 -39.19 24.28
CA ASN A 53 3.39 -39.96 25.05
C ASN A 53 3.37 -39.49 26.51
N THR A 54 3.84 -40.35 27.41
CA THR A 54 3.94 -40.06 28.85
C THR A 54 4.44 -38.64 29.12
N LEU A 55 3.74 -37.90 29.99
CA LEU A 55 4.08 -36.53 30.37
C LEU A 55 5.58 -36.35 30.68
N GLU A 56 6.25 -35.46 29.95
CA GLU A 56 7.47 -34.81 30.43
C GLU A 56 7.12 -33.64 31.39
N THR A 57 6.06 -33.76 32.19
CA THR A 57 5.78 -32.74 33.22
C THR A 57 6.68 -32.98 34.43
N ARG A 58 7.65 -32.06 34.60
CA ARG A 58 8.42 -31.79 35.83
C ARG A 58 8.54 -32.97 36.80
N ASN A 59 9.55 -33.83 36.61
CA ASN A 59 10.24 -34.73 37.56
C ASN A 59 9.46 -35.53 38.65
N SER A 60 8.16 -35.36 38.83
CA SER A 60 7.39 -35.81 40.00
C SER A 60 6.33 -36.87 39.65
N ASP A 61 6.00 -37.04 38.37
CA ASP A 61 4.91 -37.93 37.92
C ASP A 61 5.37 -39.01 36.93
N LYS A 62 6.66 -39.37 36.94
CA LYS A 62 7.17 -40.52 36.17
C LYS A 62 6.54 -41.81 36.68
N GLY A 63 5.63 -42.39 35.90
CA GLY A 63 5.02 -43.69 36.17
C GLY A 63 3.56 -43.64 36.65
N LYS A 64 2.89 -42.49 36.62
CA LYS A 64 1.44 -42.42 36.88
C LYS A 64 0.63 -43.02 35.71
N ALA A 65 -0.48 -43.66 36.05
CA ALA A 65 -1.47 -44.18 35.10
C ALA A 65 -1.96 -43.06 34.15
N PRO A 66 -2.44 -43.39 32.94
CA PRO A 66 -2.98 -42.40 32.02
C PRO A 66 -4.09 -41.60 32.72
N PRO A 67 -4.11 -40.26 32.61
CA PRO A 67 -5.25 -39.48 33.07
C PRO A 67 -6.53 -40.00 32.43
N ASN A 68 -7.63 -40.05 33.19
CA ASN A 68 -8.92 -40.49 32.67
C ASN A 68 -9.28 -39.63 31.43
N LEU A 69 -9.71 -40.26 30.33
CA LEU A 69 -10.08 -39.58 29.08
C LEU A 69 -11.13 -38.49 29.32
N ASP A 70 -12.05 -38.71 30.27
CA ASP A 70 -13.09 -37.75 30.64
C ASP A 70 -12.54 -36.45 31.26
N GLN A 71 -11.28 -36.47 31.70
CA GLN A 71 -10.57 -35.32 32.27
C GLN A 71 -9.64 -34.65 31.26
N LEU A 72 -9.64 -35.11 30.02
CA LEU A 72 -8.79 -34.60 28.95
C LEU A 72 -9.62 -33.84 27.93
N ARG A 73 -9.03 -32.77 27.41
CA ARG A 73 -9.58 -31.98 26.31
C ARG A 73 -8.54 -31.95 25.20
N LEU A 74 -8.90 -32.47 24.04
CA LEU A 74 -8.05 -32.45 22.86
C LEU A 74 -8.51 -31.32 21.96
N PHE A 75 -7.58 -30.52 21.47
CA PHE A 75 -7.83 -29.52 20.44
C PHE A 75 -6.96 -29.80 19.23
N ILE A 76 -7.57 -29.82 18.05
CA ILE A 76 -6.91 -30.08 16.77
C ILE A 76 -6.99 -28.83 15.91
N ALA A 77 -5.87 -28.37 15.39
CA ALA A 77 -5.80 -27.13 14.64
C ALA A 77 -4.77 -27.23 13.49
N PRO A 78 -4.87 -26.37 12.47
CA PRO A 78 -3.89 -26.36 11.38
C PRO A 78 -2.53 -25.85 11.87
N ALA A 79 -1.47 -26.58 11.54
CA ALA A 79 -0.09 -26.22 11.81
C ALA A 79 0.53 -25.30 10.74
N THR A 80 -0.30 -24.68 9.89
CA THR A 80 0.13 -23.77 8.82
C THR A 80 0.76 -22.49 9.36
N ASP A 81 0.25 -21.98 10.49
CA ASP A 81 0.82 -20.85 11.20
C ASP A 81 1.76 -21.31 12.32
N LYS A 82 3.07 -21.09 12.15
CA LYS A 82 4.09 -21.45 13.16
C LYS A 82 3.87 -20.80 14.53
N ARG A 83 3.09 -19.72 14.64
CA ARG A 83 2.74 -19.11 15.93
C ARG A 83 1.92 -20.05 16.81
N ILE A 84 1.19 -21.01 16.21
CA ILE A 84 0.39 -21.98 16.96
C ILE A 84 1.26 -22.84 17.90
N LEU A 85 2.53 -23.06 17.56
CA LEU A 85 3.49 -23.80 18.38
C LEU A 85 3.83 -23.12 19.71
N LYS A 86 3.45 -21.84 19.88
CA LYS A 86 3.68 -21.06 21.11
C LYS A 86 2.44 -21.04 22.02
N VAL A 87 1.33 -21.63 21.61
CA VAL A 87 0.09 -21.60 22.38
C VAL A 87 0.24 -22.43 23.65
N THR A 88 -0.16 -21.84 24.78
CA THR A 88 -0.02 -22.48 26.11
C THR A 88 -1.32 -22.57 26.89
N ASN A 89 -2.38 -21.89 26.46
CA ASN A 89 -3.67 -21.82 27.16
C ASN A 89 -4.85 -21.95 26.20
N LEU A 90 -6.04 -22.21 26.75
CA LEU A 90 -7.26 -22.46 25.97
C LEU A 90 -7.80 -21.21 25.25
N GLN A 91 -7.62 -20.02 25.82
CA GLN A 91 -8.17 -18.79 25.24
C GLN A 91 -7.52 -18.47 23.89
N GLU A 92 -6.21 -18.73 23.76
CA GLU A 92 -5.49 -18.58 22.50
C GLU A 92 -5.98 -19.57 21.42
N MET A 93 -6.46 -20.76 21.80
CA MET A 93 -6.96 -21.77 20.86
C MET A 93 -8.23 -21.34 20.11
N GLU A 94 -9.05 -20.45 20.68
CA GLU A 94 -10.27 -19.94 20.04
C GLU A 94 -9.96 -19.21 18.71
N SER A 95 -8.82 -18.52 18.66
CA SER A 95 -8.38 -17.76 17.49
C SER A 95 -8.02 -18.64 16.29
N TYR A 96 -7.69 -19.92 16.54
CA TYR A 96 -7.32 -20.90 15.53
C TYR A 96 -8.48 -21.76 15.04
N LYS A 97 -9.71 -21.52 15.53
CA LYS A 97 -10.90 -22.32 15.21
C LYS A 97 -10.62 -23.82 15.36
N ALA A 98 -9.96 -24.17 16.46
CA ALA A 98 -9.57 -25.55 16.73
C ALA A 98 -10.81 -26.44 16.91
N TYR A 99 -10.72 -27.66 16.39
CA TYR A 99 -11.71 -28.69 16.60
C TYR A 99 -11.47 -29.36 17.96
N GLU A 100 -12.48 -29.33 18.82
CA GLU A 100 -12.48 -30.02 20.11
C GLU A 100 -13.37 -31.27 20.03
N PRO A 101 -12.81 -32.46 19.75
CA PRO A 101 -13.57 -33.70 19.81
C PRO A 101 -13.84 -34.13 21.25
N ILE A 102 -14.97 -34.83 21.42
CA ILE A 102 -15.20 -35.66 22.61
C ILE A 102 -14.37 -36.93 22.47
N LEU A 103 -13.58 -37.25 23.49
CA LEU A 103 -12.76 -38.46 23.53
C LEU A 103 -13.62 -39.63 24.03
N SER A 104 -13.67 -40.74 23.29
CA SER A 104 -14.46 -41.91 23.66
C SER A 104 -13.64 -43.21 23.68
N THR A 105 -14.22 -44.25 24.30
CA THR A 105 -13.60 -45.48 24.80
C THR A 105 -12.65 -46.21 23.83
N ILE A 106 -11.67 -46.88 24.44
CA ILE A 106 -10.48 -47.49 23.85
C ILE A 106 -10.71 -48.95 23.48
N LYS A 107 -10.42 -49.31 22.22
CA LYS A 107 -9.83 -50.63 21.89
C LYS A 107 -8.33 -50.42 21.67
N SER A 108 -7.49 -51.19 22.37
CA SER A 108 -6.08 -51.38 22.01
C SER A 108 -5.17 -50.13 21.97
N GLY A 109 -5.42 -49.11 22.80
CA GLY A 109 -4.57 -47.90 22.87
C GLY A 109 -4.85 -46.85 21.77
N THR A 110 -5.98 -46.97 21.07
CA THR A 110 -6.48 -45.97 20.12
C THR A 110 -7.73 -45.30 20.70
N VAL A 111 -7.81 -43.98 20.58
CA VAL A 111 -8.97 -43.17 20.96
C VAL A 111 -9.69 -42.74 19.69
N GLU A 112 -10.99 -43.03 19.64
CA GLU A 112 -11.86 -42.64 18.53
C GLU A 112 -12.44 -41.24 18.78
N ILE A 113 -12.45 -40.45 17.71
CA ILE A 113 -13.04 -39.12 17.66
C ILE A 113 -13.94 -39.02 16.43
N GLN A 114 -14.93 -38.14 16.48
CA GLN A 114 -15.69 -37.79 15.27
C GLN A 114 -14.78 -37.09 14.26
N PRO A 115 -15.02 -37.27 12.95
CA PRO A 115 -14.25 -36.59 11.91
C PRO A 115 -14.29 -35.07 12.08
N ILE A 116 -13.25 -34.40 11.59
CA ILE A 116 -13.14 -32.94 11.62
C ILE A 116 -14.24 -32.35 10.72
N PRO A 117 -15.12 -31.49 11.27
CA PRO A 117 -16.24 -30.94 10.50
C PRO A 117 -15.81 -30.07 9.32
N GLU A 118 -16.51 -30.19 8.18
CA GLU A 118 -16.27 -29.31 7.01
C GLU A 118 -16.47 -27.84 7.37
N SER A 119 -17.49 -27.56 8.17
CA SER A 119 -17.80 -26.20 8.65
C SER A 119 -16.66 -25.56 9.43
N LEU A 120 -15.69 -26.33 9.93
CA LEU A 120 -14.48 -25.83 10.59
C LEU A 120 -13.29 -25.85 9.64
N SER A 121 -13.04 -26.98 8.98
CA SER A 121 -11.84 -27.20 8.16
C SER A 121 -11.76 -26.29 6.93
N GLN A 122 -12.90 -25.87 6.36
CA GLN A 122 -12.92 -24.91 5.26
C GLN A 122 -12.28 -23.55 5.63
N PHE A 123 -12.34 -23.16 6.91
CA PHE A 123 -11.77 -21.91 7.38
C PHE A 123 -10.26 -21.99 7.63
N TRP A 124 -9.72 -23.20 7.83
CA TRP A 124 -8.28 -23.43 8.01
C TRP A 124 -7.46 -23.21 6.74
N LEU A 125 -8.15 -23.05 5.60
CA LEU A 125 -7.55 -22.67 4.32
C LEU A 125 -7.23 -21.18 4.24
N TYR A 126 -7.71 -20.36 5.18
CA TYR A 126 -7.60 -18.90 5.13
C TYR A 126 -6.69 -18.34 6.23
N CYS A 127 -5.71 -17.55 5.82
CA CYS A 127 -4.74 -16.89 6.68
C CYS A 127 -5.11 -15.42 6.85
N LYS A 128 -4.82 -14.86 8.02
CA LYS A 128 -4.96 -13.43 8.29
C LYS A 128 -3.65 -12.70 8.05
N CYS A 129 -3.70 -11.60 7.30
CA CYS A 129 -2.58 -10.71 7.09
C CYS A 129 -2.91 -9.33 7.65
N ARG A 130 -2.09 -8.82 8.58
CA ARG A 130 -2.24 -7.45 9.08
C ARG A 130 -1.57 -6.49 8.10
N VAL A 131 -2.31 -5.50 7.61
CA VAL A 131 -1.81 -4.44 6.75
C VAL A 131 -1.88 -3.14 7.55
N THR A 132 -0.72 -2.53 7.77
CA THR A 132 -0.56 -1.33 8.59
C THR A 132 0.33 -0.33 7.87
N GLY A 133 0.16 0.96 8.17
CA GLY A 133 0.96 1.99 7.55
C GLY A 133 0.69 3.38 8.07
N LYS A 134 1.34 4.36 7.45
CA LYS A 134 1.19 5.79 7.77
C LYS A 134 1.14 6.62 6.49
N LEU A 135 0.16 7.51 6.41
CA LEU A 135 0.09 8.57 5.43
C LEU A 135 0.67 9.86 6.00
N SER A 136 1.51 10.51 5.20
CA SER A 136 2.14 11.77 5.56
C SER A 136 2.23 12.71 4.35
N LYS A 137 2.44 14.00 4.60
CA LYS A 137 2.61 15.01 3.56
C LYS A 137 3.51 16.13 4.07
N TRP A 138 4.37 16.62 3.20
CA TRP A 138 5.19 17.79 3.47
C TRP A 138 4.37 19.06 3.32
N PHE A 139 4.32 19.85 4.38
CA PHE A 139 3.71 21.17 4.40
C PHE A 139 4.79 22.22 4.60
N ASN A 140 4.53 23.38 4.04
CA ASN A 140 5.38 24.53 4.24
C ASN A 140 4.58 25.57 5.01
N SER A 141 5.01 25.81 6.25
CA SER A 141 4.45 26.79 7.16
C SER A 141 5.47 27.92 7.32
N GLY A 142 5.19 29.08 6.74
CA GLY A 142 6.15 30.20 6.68
C GLY A 142 7.38 29.88 5.83
N PHE A 143 8.53 29.66 6.48
CA PHE A 143 9.82 29.32 5.84
C PHE A 143 10.29 27.88 6.15
N VAL A 144 9.51 27.11 6.91
CA VAL A 144 9.90 25.77 7.39
C VAL A 144 9.08 24.69 6.71
N TRP A 145 9.74 23.59 6.34
CA TRP A 145 9.10 22.38 5.83
C TRP A 145 8.89 21.37 6.94
N GLU A 146 7.65 20.93 7.10
CA GLU A 146 7.22 20.02 8.15
C GLU A 146 6.49 18.84 7.53
N ASN A 147 6.90 17.62 7.86
CA ASN A 147 6.17 16.43 7.47
C ASN A 147 5.04 16.18 8.48
N LYS A 148 3.78 16.32 8.04
CA LYS A 148 2.59 16.11 8.88
C LYS A 148 1.84 14.86 8.46
N ALA A 149 1.11 14.29 9.40
CA ALA A 149 0.19 13.18 9.15
C ALA A 149 -0.93 13.60 8.17
N VAL A 150 -1.54 12.61 7.51
CA VAL A 150 -2.79 12.77 6.74
C VAL A 150 -3.89 11.88 7.36
N CYS A 151 -4.86 12.48 8.06
CA CYS A 151 -5.97 11.81 8.75
C CYS A 151 -7.25 11.79 7.90
N ASN A 152 -8.21 10.95 8.29
CA ASN A 152 -9.53 10.84 7.65
C ASN A 152 -9.48 10.52 6.14
N ALA A 153 -8.32 10.09 5.63
CA ALA A 153 -8.17 9.64 4.26
C ALA A 153 -8.67 8.21 4.12
N GLY A 154 -9.40 7.91 3.04
CA GLY A 154 -9.84 6.57 2.68
C GLY A 154 -8.69 5.81 2.02
N VAL A 155 -8.14 4.83 2.70
CA VAL A 155 -7.09 3.94 2.21
C VAL A 155 -7.74 2.69 1.66
N HIS A 156 -7.72 2.57 0.34
CA HIS A 156 -8.16 1.38 -0.39
C HIS A 156 -6.99 0.42 -0.48
N ILE A 157 -7.19 -0.79 0.04
CA ILE A 157 -6.21 -1.87 0.04
C ILE A 157 -6.68 -2.90 -0.97
N CYS A 158 -5.94 -2.99 -2.08
CA CYS A 158 -6.21 -3.93 -3.17
C CYS A 158 -5.25 -5.11 -3.07
N GLU A 159 -5.78 -6.30 -3.33
CA GLU A 159 -5.00 -7.40 -3.89
C GLU A 159 -4.82 -7.15 -5.38
N ILE A 160 -3.60 -7.25 -5.90
CA ILE A 160 -3.40 -7.32 -7.34
C ILE A 160 -3.47 -8.79 -7.74
N ASP A 161 -4.46 -9.11 -8.57
CA ASP A 161 -4.81 -10.49 -8.87
C ASP A 161 -3.59 -11.32 -9.39
N HIS A 162 -3.72 -12.65 -9.41
CA HIS A 162 -2.69 -13.56 -9.93
C HIS A 162 -2.73 -13.69 -11.46
N LEU A 163 -1.80 -13.05 -12.16
CA LEU A 163 -1.63 -13.08 -13.63
C LEU A 163 -1.81 -14.47 -14.27
N ARG A 164 -1.42 -15.54 -13.54
CA ARG A 164 -1.59 -16.94 -13.91
C ARG A 164 -3.00 -17.30 -14.39
N PHE A 165 -4.06 -16.70 -13.83
CA PHE A 165 -5.44 -17.09 -14.16
C PHE A 165 -5.97 -16.50 -15.47
N TRP A 166 -5.41 -15.39 -15.96
CA TRP A 166 -5.92 -14.74 -17.18
C TRP A 166 -4.87 -14.39 -18.21
N ILE A 167 -3.59 -14.75 -18.03
CA ILE A 167 -2.58 -14.48 -19.07
C ILE A 167 -2.95 -15.08 -20.44
N HIS A 168 -3.68 -16.19 -20.45
CA HIS A 168 -4.21 -16.82 -21.67
C HIS A 168 -5.43 -16.09 -22.26
N ARG A 169 -6.05 -15.18 -21.50
CA ARG A 169 -7.10 -14.27 -21.98
C ARG A 169 -6.54 -12.94 -22.48
N ILE A 170 -5.25 -12.65 -22.24
CA ILE A 170 -4.60 -11.47 -22.79
C ILE A 170 -4.45 -11.65 -24.30
N PRO A 171 -4.90 -10.68 -25.12
CA PRO A 171 -4.83 -10.79 -26.57
C PRO A 171 -3.42 -11.07 -27.08
N ASP A 172 -3.31 -11.92 -28.10
CA ASP A 172 -2.03 -12.33 -28.70
C ASP A 172 -1.18 -11.13 -29.14
N HIS A 173 -1.80 -10.10 -29.72
CA HIS A 173 -1.10 -8.90 -30.17
C HIS A 173 -0.50 -8.06 -29.02
N ILE A 174 -0.94 -8.26 -27.77
CA ILE A 174 -0.32 -7.64 -26.59
C ILE A 174 0.89 -8.47 -26.17
N ILE A 175 0.74 -9.80 -26.08
CA ILE A 175 1.82 -10.72 -25.72
C ILE A 175 2.98 -10.65 -26.72
N ALA A 176 2.66 -10.58 -28.02
CA ALA A 176 3.64 -10.51 -29.09
C ALA A 176 4.58 -9.28 -29.02
N LYS A 177 4.16 -8.20 -28.35
CA LYS A 177 4.96 -6.97 -28.20
C LYS A 177 5.95 -7.02 -27.05
N ILE A 178 5.79 -7.98 -26.12
CA ILE A 178 6.61 -8.06 -24.90
C ILE A 178 8.07 -8.41 -25.21
N PRO A 179 8.39 -9.39 -26.08
CA PRO A 179 9.77 -9.70 -26.41
C PRO A 179 10.54 -8.51 -26.94
N ASP A 180 9.97 -7.75 -27.87
CA ASP A 180 10.62 -6.56 -28.42
C ASP A 180 10.89 -5.51 -27.34
N ALA A 181 9.89 -5.21 -26.51
CA ALA A 181 10.03 -4.23 -25.44
C ALA A 181 11.05 -4.63 -24.35
N ILE A 182 11.32 -5.91 -24.15
CA ILE A 182 12.27 -6.41 -23.14
C ILE A 182 13.67 -6.66 -23.73
N LEU A 183 13.73 -7.30 -24.91
CA LEU A 183 14.99 -7.66 -25.58
C LEU A 183 15.59 -6.49 -26.35
N LYS A 184 14.74 -5.56 -26.83
CA LYS A 184 15.10 -4.36 -27.59
C LYS A 184 14.35 -3.13 -27.03
N PRO A 185 14.62 -2.71 -25.78
CA PRO A 185 13.91 -1.60 -25.16
C PRO A 185 14.18 -0.28 -25.92
N GLU A 186 13.32 0.07 -26.89
CA GLU A 186 13.33 1.35 -27.59
C GLU A 186 12.34 2.34 -26.96
N LEU A 187 12.74 3.62 -26.91
CA LEU A 187 11.94 4.78 -26.49
C LEU A 187 10.86 4.51 -25.43
N ILE A 188 11.30 4.47 -24.17
CA ILE A 188 10.46 4.67 -22.99
C ILE A 188 9.71 6.00 -23.19
N LYS A 189 8.41 5.97 -23.53
CA LYS A 189 7.54 7.09 -23.18
C LYS A 189 7.57 7.13 -21.66
N PRO A 190 8.01 8.22 -21.02
CA PRO A 190 8.07 8.28 -19.58
C PRO A 190 6.69 7.90 -19.05
N VAL A 191 6.65 6.81 -18.28
CA VAL A 191 5.53 6.57 -17.38
C VAL A 191 5.36 7.88 -16.63
N PRO A 192 4.15 8.46 -16.55
CA PRO A 192 3.89 9.56 -15.63
C PRO A 192 4.29 9.06 -14.25
N ARG A 193 5.50 9.40 -13.81
CA ARG A 193 5.87 9.26 -12.42
C ARG A 193 4.90 10.19 -11.71
N PRO A 194 4.21 9.76 -10.64
CA PRO A 194 3.95 10.72 -9.58
C PRO A 194 5.35 11.20 -9.22
N PHE A 195 5.71 12.40 -9.67
CA PHE A 195 6.95 12.99 -9.21
C PHE A 195 6.83 12.98 -7.69
N PRO A 196 7.78 12.40 -6.93
CA PRO A 196 8.05 13.01 -5.65
C PRO A 196 8.32 14.47 -5.99
N ASP A 197 7.52 15.39 -5.46
CA ASP A 197 7.88 16.79 -5.55
C ASP A 197 9.35 16.89 -5.15
N PRO A 198 10.18 17.62 -5.92
CA PRO A 198 11.55 17.83 -5.51
C PRO A 198 11.52 18.25 -4.03
N PRO A 199 12.41 17.69 -3.18
CA PRO A 199 12.56 18.23 -1.84
C PRO A 199 12.71 19.74 -1.99
N PRO A 200 12.13 20.51 -1.06
CA PRO A 200 12.13 21.94 -1.18
C PRO A 200 13.54 22.45 -1.42
N PHE A 201 13.66 23.36 -2.38
CA PHE A 201 14.90 24.08 -2.64
C PHE A 201 15.53 24.47 -1.30
N GLU A 202 16.65 23.83 -0.95
CA GLU A 202 17.55 24.40 0.04
C GLU A 202 17.87 25.79 -0.50
N ARG A 203 17.36 26.83 0.19
CA ARG A 203 17.87 28.17 -0.06
C ARG A 203 19.32 28.10 0.36
N LEU A 204 20.21 28.05 -0.63
CA LEU A 204 21.61 28.35 -0.41
C LEU A 204 21.65 29.76 0.19
N ASP A 205 21.96 29.84 1.49
CA ASP A 205 22.24 31.11 2.14
C ASP A 205 23.37 31.80 1.35
N PRO A 206 23.17 33.03 0.84
CA PRO A 206 24.18 33.75 0.07
C PRO A 206 25.51 33.96 0.82
N ALA A 207 25.52 33.73 2.13
CA ALA A 207 26.70 33.83 2.98
C ALA A 207 27.67 32.63 2.89
N VAL A 208 27.31 31.54 2.19
CA VAL A 208 28.15 30.31 2.06
C VAL A 208 28.64 30.10 0.62
N VAL A 209 28.62 31.13 -0.23
CA VAL A 209 29.09 31.06 -1.64
C VAL A 209 30.63 31.02 -1.77
N GLY A 210 31.35 30.66 -0.70
CA GLY A 210 32.80 30.59 -0.70
C GLY A 210 33.40 29.23 -1.08
N GLN A 211 32.74 28.10 -0.78
CA GLN A 211 33.42 26.80 -0.77
C GLN A 211 32.55 25.55 -1.07
N THR A 212 31.56 25.64 -1.95
CA THR A 212 30.83 24.45 -2.41
C THR A 212 31.08 24.17 -3.89
N GLN A 213 31.61 22.97 -4.15
CA GLN A 213 31.82 22.41 -5.48
C GLN A 213 30.58 22.61 -6.36
N ALA A 214 30.79 23.09 -7.59
CA ALA A 214 29.74 23.33 -8.55
C ALA A 214 28.90 22.07 -8.79
N VAL A 215 27.69 22.04 -8.24
CA VAL A 215 26.68 21.06 -8.62
C VAL A 215 26.16 21.48 -9.99
N ASN A 216 26.43 20.65 -11.02
CA ASN A 216 25.93 20.89 -12.37
C ASN A 216 24.40 20.83 -12.38
N ILE A 217 23.75 21.99 -12.48
CA ILE A 217 22.29 22.19 -12.47
C ILE A 217 21.66 21.84 -13.84
N PHE A 218 22.49 21.62 -14.86
CA PHE A 218 22.06 21.16 -16.17
C PHE A 218 22.19 19.64 -16.26
N ASP A 219 21.06 18.94 -16.36
CA ASP A 219 21.02 17.51 -16.66
C ASP A 219 21.43 17.31 -18.13
N THR A 220 22.74 17.20 -18.36
CA THR A 220 23.36 17.03 -19.68
C THR A 220 23.19 15.61 -20.23
N LYS A 221 22.53 14.70 -19.50
CA LYS A 221 22.33 13.32 -19.95
C LYS A 221 21.32 13.30 -21.09
N SER A 222 21.77 12.85 -22.25
CA SER A 222 20.88 12.52 -23.37
C SER A 222 19.78 11.55 -22.90
N ALA A 223 18.61 11.59 -23.53
CA ALA A 223 17.55 10.62 -23.23
C ALA A 223 18.06 9.17 -23.32
N LYS A 224 19.05 8.88 -24.18
CA LYS A 224 19.66 7.55 -24.33
C LYS A 224 20.45 7.13 -23.08
N MET A 225 21.19 8.06 -22.47
CA MET A 225 21.92 7.82 -21.23
C MET A 225 20.99 7.57 -20.05
N LYS A 226 19.93 8.39 -19.89
CA LYS A 226 18.90 8.16 -18.87
C LYS A 226 18.21 6.80 -19.04
N ARG A 227 17.98 6.38 -20.28
CA ARG A 227 17.40 5.05 -20.61
C ARG A 227 18.31 3.92 -20.19
N GLN A 228 19.60 3.98 -20.53
CA GLN A 228 20.57 2.96 -20.12
C GLN A 228 20.67 2.85 -18.60
N GLU A 229 20.61 3.98 -17.90
CA GLU A 229 20.63 4.02 -16.43
C GLU A 229 19.37 3.39 -15.81
N ILE A 230 18.18 3.68 -16.34
CA ILE A 230 16.92 3.05 -15.89
C ILE A 230 16.91 1.54 -16.19
N THR A 231 17.27 1.13 -17.42
CA THR A 231 17.31 -0.29 -17.79
C THR A 231 18.37 -1.06 -17.01
N ALA A 232 19.49 -0.42 -16.65
CA ALA A 232 20.54 -1.04 -15.84
C ALA A 232 20.08 -1.34 -14.39
N GLN A 233 19.06 -0.64 -13.89
CA GLN A 233 18.47 -0.90 -12.57
C GLN A 233 17.43 -2.02 -12.59
N LEU A 234 17.00 -2.48 -13.76
CA LEU A 234 16.00 -3.56 -13.87
C LEU A 234 16.62 -4.93 -13.53
N PRO A 235 15.82 -5.87 -13.01
CA PRO A 235 16.27 -7.24 -12.76
C PRO A 235 16.85 -7.85 -14.03
N LYS A 236 18.05 -8.44 -13.91
CA LYS A 236 18.69 -9.16 -15.02
C LYS A 236 17.91 -10.42 -15.33
N LEU A 237 17.51 -10.57 -16.59
CA LEU A 237 16.87 -11.79 -17.09
C LEU A 237 17.94 -12.81 -17.51
N GLY A 238 17.76 -14.06 -17.06
CA GLY A 238 18.63 -15.18 -17.44
C GLY A 238 18.59 -15.49 -18.94
N SER A 239 19.60 -16.21 -19.44
CA SER A 239 19.70 -16.61 -20.85
C SER A 239 18.48 -17.43 -21.31
N GLU A 240 18.01 -18.34 -20.46
CA GLU A 240 16.83 -19.16 -20.73
C GLU A 240 15.56 -18.32 -20.93
N ILE A 241 15.28 -17.37 -20.02
CA ILE A 241 14.13 -16.46 -20.13
C ILE A 241 14.22 -15.66 -21.42
N LYS A 242 15.41 -15.15 -21.76
CA LYS A 242 15.60 -14.40 -23.02
C LYS A 242 15.37 -15.26 -24.25
N GLN A 243 15.81 -16.52 -24.25
CA GLN A 243 15.54 -17.47 -25.34
C GLN A 243 14.05 -17.79 -25.46
N GLN A 244 13.36 -18.01 -24.34
CA GLN A 244 11.91 -18.23 -24.31
C GLN A 244 11.14 -17.03 -24.87
N LEU A 245 11.54 -15.79 -24.52
CA LEU A 245 10.97 -14.58 -25.10
C LEU A 245 11.27 -14.44 -26.59
N ALA A 246 12.48 -14.80 -27.02
CA ALA A 246 12.90 -14.75 -28.42
C ALA A 246 12.31 -15.87 -29.29
N SER A 247 11.63 -16.86 -28.71
CA SER A 247 11.12 -18.04 -29.42
C SER A 247 10.05 -17.73 -30.47
N GLY A 248 9.37 -16.57 -30.36
CA GLY A 248 8.21 -16.22 -31.18
C GLY A 248 6.94 -17.02 -30.86
N ASN A 249 7.02 -18.03 -29.97
CA ASN A 249 5.87 -18.81 -29.54
C ASN A 249 5.15 -18.11 -28.37
N LEU A 250 3.91 -17.66 -28.62
CA LEU A 250 3.14 -16.90 -27.65
C LEU A 250 2.85 -17.70 -26.36
N ASN A 251 2.67 -19.02 -26.44
CA ASN A 251 2.43 -19.83 -25.24
C ASN A 251 3.70 -19.93 -24.38
N THR A 252 4.85 -20.12 -25.02
CA THR A 252 6.15 -20.10 -24.32
C THR A 252 6.41 -18.74 -23.67
N ILE A 253 6.06 -17.64 -24.33
CA ILE A 253 6.17 -16.29 -23.76
C ILE A 253 5.25 -16.15 -22.52
N ARG A 254 3.99 -16.59 -22.60
CA ARG A 254 3.04 -16.55 -21.48
C ARG A 254 3.56 -17.35 -20.28
N GLU A 255 4.00 -18.59 -20.51
CA GLU A 255 4.54 -19.46 -19.47
C GLU A 255 5.79 -18.86 -18.84
N SER A 256 6.69 -18.29 -19.64
CA SER A 256 7.89 -17.60 -19.15
C SER A 256 7.52 -16.44 -18.22
N ILE A 257 6.52 -15.63 -18.59
CA ILE A 257 6.03 -14.52 -17.77
C ILE A 257 5.40 -15.03 -16.46
N VAL A 258 4.50 -16.01 -16.51
CA VAL A 258 3.83 -16.53 -15.31
C VAL A 258 4.82 -17.13 -14.32
N ASN A 259 5.76 -17.92 -14.81
CA ASN A 259 6.70 -18.64 -13.96
C ASN A 259 7.78 -17.73 -13.35
N ASN A 260 8.00 -16.55 -13.93
CA ASN A 260 9.02 -15.59 -13.49
C ASN A 260 8.43 -14.20 -13.20
N TYR A 261 7.14 -14.13 -12.84
CA TYR A 261 6.37 -12.90 -12.85
C TYR A 261 6.96 -11.79 -11.96
N THR A 262 7.56 -12.16 -10.83
CA THR A 262 8.28 -11.25 -9.92
C THR A 262 9.44 -10.50 -10.60
N LEU A 263 10.14 -11.15 -11.53
CA LEU A 263 11.20 -10.52 -12.32
C LEU A 263 10.64 -9.55 -13.37
N PHE A 264 9.41 -9.77 -13.84
CA PHE A 264 8.79 -8.98 -14.90
C PHE A 264 8.09 -7.70 -14.40
N HIS A 265 7.65 -7.58 -13.14
CA HIS A 265 6.98 -6.36 -12.68
C HIS A 265 7.79 -5.08 -12.86
N PRO A 266 9.10 -5.03 -12.52
CA PRO A 266 9.88 -3.82 -12.77
C PRO A 266 10.01 -3.50 -14.25
N TRP A 267 9.97 -4.50 -15.14
CA TRP A 267 9.91 -4.27 -16.58
C TRP A 267 8.54 -3.73 -17.01
N PHE A 268 7.45 -4.33 -16.56
CA PHE A 268 6.07 -3.91 -16.89
C PHE A 268 5.71 -2.54 -16.30
N CYS A 269 6.41 -2.13 -15.24
CA CYS A 269 6.39 -0.77 -14.71
C CYS A 269 6.66 0.30 -15.77
N LEU A 270 7.49 0.00 -16.77
CA LEU A 270 7.88 0.96 -17.82
C LEU A 270 6.85 1.11 -18.94
N TRP A 271 5.79 0.29 -18.94
CA TRP A 271 4.89 0.15 -20.09
C TRP A 271 3.40 0.26 -19.68
N PRO A 272 2.88 1.49 -19.46
CA PRO A 272 1.53 1.71 -18.91
C PRO A 272 0.37 1.11 -19.70
N TRP A 273 0.50 1.01 -21.03
CA TRP A 273 -0.55 0.47 -21.89
C TRP A 273 -0.78 -1.03 -21.69
N TRP A 274 0.12 -1.75 -21.03
CA TRP A 274 -0.10 -3.15 -20.66
C TRP A 274 -0.89 -3.31 -19.37
N TRP A 275 -0.89 -2.32 -18.48
CA TRP A 275 -1.47 -2.48 -17.14
C TRP A 275 -2.95 -2.87 -17.15
N PRO A 276 -3.82 -2.33 -18.02
CA PRO A 276 -5.23 -2.76 -18.06
C PRO A 276 -5.43 -4.24 -18.39
N TYR A 277 -4.45 -4.88 -19.04
CA TYR A 277 -4.48 -6.29 -19.40
C TYR A 277 -3.86 -7.18 -18.32
N PHE A 278 -2.80 -6.69 -17.67
CA PHE A 278 -1.99 -7.47 -16.73
C PHE A 278 -2.40 -7.32 -15.26
N TYR A 279 -3.05 -6.22 -14.88
CA TYR A 279 -3.30 -5.90 -13.48
C TYR A 279 -4.75 -5.52 -13.24
N ARG A 280 -5.31 -6.08 -12.17
CA ARG A 280 -6.65 -5.78 -11.67
C ARG A 280 -6.53 -5.58 -10.17
N CYS A 281 -7.13 -4.51 -9.66
CA CYS A 281 -7.30 -4.33 -8.22
C CYS A 281 -8.57 -5.06 -7.80
N LYS A 282 -8.42 -6.04 -6.91
CA LYS A 282 -9.50 -6.60 -6.12
C LYS A 282 -9.45 -5.95 -4.73
N GLU A 283 -10.41 -5.08 -4.44
CA GLU A 283 -10.46 -4.40 -3.16
C GLU A 283 -10.73 -5.39 -2.02
N LEU A 284 -9.81 -5.42 -1.04
CA LEU A 284 -9.91 -6.28 0.15
C LEU A 284 -10.48 -5.52 1.35
N ALA A 285 -10.15 -4.24 1.47
CA ALA A 285 -10.60 -3.39 2.56
C ALA A 285 -10.48 -1.90 2.19
N VAL A 286 -11.33 -1.07 2.81
CA VAL A 286 -11.19 0.38 2.84
C VAL A 286 -11.18 0.83 4.29
N VAL A 287 -10.14 1.54 4.70
CA VAL A 287 -9.98 2.03 6.08
C VAL A 287 -9.68 3.52 6.11
N LYS A 288 -10.06 4.19 7.20
CA LYS A 288 -9.72 5.59 7.41
C LYS A 288 -8.45 5.72 8.22
N THR A 289 -7.61 6.71 7.88
CA THR A 289 -6.47 7.05 8.72
C THR A 289 -6.87 7.77 10.00
N ASP A 290 -6.18 7.47 11.10
CA ASP A 290 -6.32 8.17 12.38
C ASP A 290 -5.69 9.58 12.35
N ALA A 291 -5.76 10.32 13.47
CA ALA A 291 -5.18 11.66 13.59
C ALA A 291 -3.65 11.70 13.37
N ASN A 292 -2.97 10.58 13.59
CA ASN A 292 -1.53 10.41 13.34
C ASN A 292 -1.24 9.91 11.90
N GLY A 293 -2.25 9.83 11.05
CA GLY A 293 -2.17 9.35 9.68
C GLY A 293 -2.00 7.85 9.57
N ARG A 294 -2.17 7.09 10.65
CA ARG A 294 -1.99 5.64 10.67
C ARG A 294 -3.25 4.93 10.21
N PHE A 295 -3.05 3.83 9.51
CA PHE A 295 -4.11 2.88 9.21
C PHE A 295 -3.66 1.47 9.61
N ASP A 296 -4.61 0.63 9.98
CA ASP A 296 -4.36 -0.72 10.46
C ASP A 296 -5.60 -1.58 10.24
N THR A 297 -5.44 -2.69 9.53
CA THR A 297 -6.51 -3.64 9.28
C THR A 297 -5.99 -5.06 9.10
N SER A 298 -6.89 -6.03 9.17
CA SER A 298 -6.60 -7.42 8.86
C SER A 298 -7.39 -7.87 7.65
N ILE A 299 -6.68 -8.33 6.62
CA ILE A 299 -7.26 -8.97 5.44
C ILE A 299 -7.17 -10.48 5.58
N THR A 300 -7.98 -11.20 4.80
CA THR A 300 -7.98 -12.66 4.75
C THR A 300 -7.56 -13.11 3.36
N TYR A 301 -6.65 -14.08 3.27
CA TYR A 301 -6.14 -14.63 2.01
C TYR A 301 -5.96 -16.15 2.12
N SER A 302 -5.73 -16.86 1.02
CA SER A 302 -5.46 -18.30 1.07
C SER A 302 -4.14 -18.58 1.79
N CYS A 303 -4.14 -19.44 2.81
CA CYS A 303 -2.91 -19.90 3.47
C CYS A 303 -1.98 -20.67 2.52
N PHE A 304 -2.56 -21.27 1.48
CA PHE A 304 -1.85 -22.10 0.51
C PHE A 304 -1.75 -21.33 -0.81
N GLY A 305 -0.53 -21.09 -1.27
CA GLY A 305 -0.25 -20.37 -2.51
C GLY A 305 0.63 -19.14 -2.32
N ASP A 306 0.44 -18.16 -3.20
CA ASP A 306 1.16 -16.89 -3.18
C ASP A 306 0.71 -16.01 -2.00
N LYS A 307 1.62 -15.17 -1.49
CA LYS A 307 1.27 -14.16 -0.49
C LYS A 307 0.52 -13.00 -1.14
N PRO A 308 -0.28 -12.24 -0.37
CA PRO A 308 -1.04 -11.15 -0.94
C PRO A 308 -0.13 -10.08 -1.56
N ASP A 309 -0.47 -9.63 -2.76
CA ASP A 309 0.18 -8.56 -3.50
C ASP A 309 -0.55 -7.24 -3.25
N ILE A 310 -0.08 -6.46 -2.29
CA ILE A 310 -0.82 -5.31 -1.77
C ILE A 310 -0.55 -4.05 -2.58
N TYR A 311 -1.59 -3.46 -3.16
CA TYR A 311 -1.55 -2.14 -3.76
C TYR A 311 -2.43 -1.16 -2.97
N ILE A 312 -1.91 0.05 -2.73
CA ILE A 312 -2.62 1.09 -1.99
C ILE A 312 -3.04 2.23 -2.91
N ARG A 313 -4.31 2.59 -2.84
CA ARG A 313 -4.88 3.82 -3.41
C ARG A 313 -5.50 4.65 -2.28
N VAL A 314 -5.32 5.96 -2.31
CA VAL A 314 -5.87 6.86 -1.28
C VAL A 314 -6.86 7.84 -1.90
N GLU A 315 -8.01 7.95 -1.25
CA GLU A 315 -9.00 8.99 -1.48
C GLU A 315 -9.09 9.93 -0.29
N TYR A 316 -9.48 11.16 -0.56
CA TYR A 316 -9.72 12.19 0.44
C TYR A 316 -11.06 12.88 0.16
N PHE A 317 -11.79 13.24 1.21
CA PHE A 317 -13.05 13.94 1.05
C PHE A 317 -12.80 15.42 0.79
N ILE A 318 -12.99 15.84 -0.46
CA ILE A 318 -12.69 17.19 -0.95
C ILE A 318 -13.98 17.75 -1.57
N ASN A 319 -14.40 18.95 -1.13
CA ASN A 319 -15.58 19.65 -1.66
C ASN A 319 -16.90 18.84 -1.64
N GLY A 320 -17.06 17.92 -0.68
CA GLY A 320 -18.29 17.12 -0.57
C GLY A 320 -18.26 15.79 -1.32
N GLU A 321 -17.13 15.45 -1.97
CA GLU A 321 -16.96 14.21 -2.73
C GLU A 321 -15.64 13.51 -2.38
N TRP A 322 -15.62 12.18 -2.46
CA TRP A 322 -14.39 11.40 -2.34
C TRP A 322 -13.56 11.54 -3.62
N THR A 323 -12.41 12.20 -3.51
CA THR A 323 -11.49 12.44 -4.62
C THR A 323 -10.23 11.60 -4.45
N THR A 324 -9.74 10.97 -5.51
CA THR A 324 -8.46 10.23 -5.49
C THR A 324 -7.29 11.20 -5.38
N VAL A 325 -6.45 11.02 -4.36
CA VAL A 325 -5.28 11.87 -4.06
C VAL A 325 -3.95 11.11 -4.14
N TYR A 326 -4.00 9.78 -4.21
CA TYR A 326 -2.84 8.94 -4.46
C TYR A 326 -3.25 7.68 -5.22
N LYS A 327 -2.75 7.52 -6.44
CA LYS A 327 -2.99 6.36 -7.31
C LYS A 327 -1.77 6.12 -8.20
N PRO A 328 -0.68 5.60 -7.63
CA PRO A 328 0.55 5.43 -8.39
C PRO A 328 0.42 4.25 -9.38
N PRO A 329 1.34 4.14 -10.35
CA PRO A 329 1.48 2.97 -11.22
C PRO A 329 1.44 1.63 -10.46
N ILE A 330 0.48 0.76 -10.79
CA ILE A 330 0.25 -0.53 -10.11
C ILE A 330 1.53 -1.38 -10.02
N PRO A 331 2.18 -1.79 -11.14
CA PRO A 331 3.33 -2.69 -11.07
C PRO A 331 4.50 -2.19 -10.24
N CYS A 332 4.71 -0.88 -10.19
CA CYS A 332 5.86 -0.27 -9.50
C CYS A 332 5.59 0.01 -8.02
N HIS A 333 4.31 0.06 -7.61
CA HIS A 333 3.89 0.45 -6.26
C HIS A 333 3.02 -0.60 -5.59
N THR A 334 3.03 -1.82 -6.13
CA THR A 334 2.49 -2.99 -5.47
C THR A 334 3.58 -3.59 -4.59
N TYR A 335 3.23 -3.85 -3.34
CA TYR A 335 4.05 -4.61 -2.41
C TYR A 335 3.86 -6.10 -2.73
N TRP A 336 4.61 -6.57 -3.72
CA TRP A 336 4.60 -7.96 -4.15
C TRP A 336 4.98 -8.87 -3.00
N ASN A 337 4.24 -9.96 -2.81
CA ASN A 337 4.47 -10.94 -1.77
C ASN A 337 4.53 -10.32 -0.36
N TYR A 338 3.60 -9.40 -0.08
CA TYR A 338 3.64 -8.53 1.08
C TYR A 338 3.89 -9.30 2.38
N ALA A 339 4.93 -8.87 3.11
CA ALA A 339 5.24 -9.41 4.41
C ALA A 339 4.26 -8.87 5.44
N CYS A 340 3.28 -9.70 5.83
CA CYS A 340 2.23 -9.33 6.78
C CYS A 340 2.79 -8.66 8.04
N GLY A 341 2.22 -7.50 8.39
CA GLY A 341 2.59 -6.70 9.55
C GLY A 341 3.70 -5.67 9.30
N THR A 342 4.30 -5.62 8.10
CA THR A 342 5.29 -4.58 7.75
C THR A 342 4.61 -3.26 7.41
N ASN A 343 5.19 -2.12 7.82
CA ASN A 343 4.53 -0.83 7.60
C ASN A 343 4.62 -0.37 6.14
N ILE A 344 3.48 0.02 5.56
CA ILE A 344 3.37 0.70 4.27
C ILE A 344 3.24 2.20 4.52
N ASN A 345 4.36 2.92 4.39
CA ASN A 345 4.37 4.38 4.58
C ASN A 345 4.27 5.09 3.22
N ILE A 346 3.31 6.01 3.10
CA ILE A 346 3.02 6.72 1.85
C ILE A 346 3.09 8.23 2.11
N THR A 347 3.75 8.94 1.20
CA THR A 347 3.79 10.40 1.18
C THR A 347 2.84 10.91 0.11
N ILE A 348 1.81 11.65 0.51
CA ILE A 348 0.83 12.27 -0.38
C ILE A 348 1.41 13.57 -0.91
N THR A 349 1.38 13.74 -2.24
CA THR A 349 1.82 14.96 -2.92
C THR A 349 0.67 15.84 -3.39
N ASP A 350 -0.58 15.32 -3.43
CA ASP A 350 -1.73 16.10 -3.89
C ASP A 350 -1.90 17.39 -3.06
N PRO A 351 -1.80 18.58 -3.67
CA PRO A 351 -1.77 19.84 -2.95
C PRO A 351 -3.09 20.15 -2.22
N ARG A 352 -4.22 19.55 -2.64
CA ARG A 352 -5.56 19.79 -2.09
C ARG A 352 -5.76 19.11 -0.73
N VAL A 353 -4.97 18.08 -0.41
CA VAL A 353 -5.05 17.39 0.88
C VAL A 353 -4.53 18.29 2.00
N PRO A 354 -5.32 18.56 3.05
CA PRO A 354 -4.90 19.41 4.14
C PRO A 354 -3.97 18.67 5.14
N GLY A 355 -3.26 19.43 5.96
CA GLY A 355 -2.26 18.95 6.93
C GLY A 355 -2.66 19.18 8.37
N ASP A 356 -3.95 19.27 8.64
CA ASP A 356 -4.58 19.66 9.90
C ASP A 356 -5.06 18.45 10.70
N CYS A 357 -4.27 17.37 10.66
CA CYS A 357 -4.74 16.04 11.00
C CYS A 357 -4.98 15.77 12.48
N CYS A 358 -4.43 16.62 13.34
CA CYS A 358 -4.81 16.66 14.73
C CYS A 358 -5.96 17.67 14.85
N CYS A 359 -7.19 17.27 15.19
CA CYS A 359 -8.24 18.11 15.81
C CYS A 359 -8.67 19.45 15.16
N ASN A 360 -8.46 19.71 13.85
CA ASN A 360 -8.45 21.09 13.34
C ASN A 360 -7.49 21.96 14.17
N CYS A 361 -6.39 21.38 14.64
CA CYS A 361 -5.37 22.03 15.43
C CYS A 361 -4.95 23.22 14.58
N PRO A 362 -5.30 24.42 15.03
CA PRO A 362 -4.92 25.59 14.29
C PRO A 362 -3.39 25.57 14.20
N ILE A 363 -2.84 26.09 13.11
CA ILE A 363 -1.40 26.27 13.03
C ILE A 363 -1.00 27.13 14.24
N GLY A 364 0.03 26.74 15.01
CA GLY A 364 0.47 27.56 16.13
C GLY A 364 0.82 28.98 15.67
N GLY A 365 0.51 29.99 16.49
CA GLY A 365 0.77 31.39 16.19
C GLY A 365 -0.45 32.18 15.71
N ASP A 366 -0.19 33.43 15.36
CA ASP A 366 -1.13 34.46 14.92
C ASP A 366 -1.22 34.56 13.38
N LEU A 367 -1.03 33.43 12.69
CA LEU A 367 -0.91 33.37 11.23
C LEU A 367 -2.26 33.14 10.53
N VAL A 368 -2.48 33.87 9.43
CA VAL A 368 -3.53 33.56 8.44
C VAL A 368 -2.86 32.99 7.20
N PHE A 369 -3.34 31.86 6.71
CA PHE A 369 -2.76 31.24 5.52
C PHE A 369 -3.83 30.93 4.47
N LEU A 370 -3.45 31.17 3.21
CA LEU A 370 -4.30 30.91 2.05
C LEU A 370 -3.81 29.64 1.35
N ARG A 371 -4.66 28.62 1.28
CA ARG A 371 -4.35 27.31 0.70
C ARG A 371 -4.61 27.30 -0.80
N THR A 372 -5.84 27.60 -1.21
CA THR A 372 -6.24 27.58 -2.62
C THR A 372 -7.07 28.81 -3.00
N ILE A 373 -6.92 29.21 -4.25
CA ILE A 373 -7.74 30.19 -4.98
C ILE A 373 -8.61 29.40 -5.94
N SER A 374 -9.91 29.67 -5.90
CA SER A 374 -10.91 28.77 -6.48
C SER A 374 -10.77 27.35 -5.89
N HIS A 375 -11.68 26.44 -6.22
CA HIS A 375 -11.70 25.10 -5.63
C HIS A 375 -10.51 24.19 -6.03
N HIS A 376 -9.58 24.66 -6.88
CA HIS A 376 -8.63 23.80 -7.60
C HIS A 376 -7.19 24.34 -7.70
N THR A 377 -6.91 25.61 -7.39
CA THR A 377 -5.58 26.19 -7.64
C THR A 377 -4.86 26.57 -6.35
N SER A 378 -3.70 25.97 -6.08
CA SER A 378 -2.81 26.46 -5.02
C SER A 378 -2.29 27.86 -5.36
N VAL A 379 -2.27 28.75 -4.36
CA VAL A 379 -1.76 30.13 -4.52
C VAL A 379 -0.30 30.15 -5.00
N ARG A 380 0.48 29.15 -4.60
CA ARG A 380 1.91 29.03 -4.95
C ARG A 380 2.16 28.78 -6.42
N HIS A 381 1.18 28.20 -7.09
CA HIS A 381 1.25 27.88 -8.52
C HIS A 381 0.79 29.06 -9.39
N ILE A 382 0.42 30.20 -8.80
CA ILE A 382 0.02 31.39 -9.57
C ILE A 382 1.25 32.23 -9.88
N GLN A 383 1.54 32.38 -11.17
CA GLN A 383 2.67 33.16 -11.62
C GLN A 383 2.53 34.64 -11.25
N GLN A 384 3.50 35.15 -10.48
CA GLN A 384 3.52 36.54 -10.00
C GLN A 384 4.44 37.44 -10.83
N THR A 385 5.34 36.86 -11.63
CA THR A 385 6.35 37.62 -12.38
C THR A 385 6.05 37.63 -13.87
N ASP A 386 6.48 38.71 -14.53
CA ASP A 386 6.35 38.88 -15.98
C ASP A 386 7.04 37.71 -16.69
N HIS A 387 6.27 36.93 -17.45
CA HIS A 387 6.79 35.80 -18.21
C HIS A 387 6.10 35.78 -19.57
N PHE A 388 6.71 36.50 -20.51
CA PHE A 388 6.20 36.68 -21.87
C PHE A 388 6.74 35.56 -22.77
N GLN A 389 5.93 34.54 -23.00
CA GLN A 389 6.33 33.38 -23.80
C GLN A 389 5.11 32.80 -24.51
N SER A 390 5.28 32.40 -25.77
CA SER A 390 4.24 31.67 -26.49
C SER A 390 4.03 30.27 -25.88
N PRO A 391 2.77 29.81 -25.74
CA PRO A 391 2.50 28.43 -25.36
C PRO A 391 3.08 27.43 -26.37
N PRO A 392 3.28 26.17 -25.97
CA PRO A 392 3.57 25.10 -26.91
C PRO A 392 2.53 25.08 -28.05
N ASN A 393 2.99 25.01 -29.29
CA ASN A 393 2.17 25.00 -30.51
C ASN A 393 1.38 26.29 -30.80
N GLN A 394 1.74 27.42 -30.19
CA GLN A 394 1.20 28.73 -30.54
C GLN A 394 2.32 29.70 -30.95
N ALA A 395 2.06 30.55 -31.93
CA ALA A 395 3.01 31.56 -32.41
C ALA A 395 2.93 32.87 -31.62
N THR A 396 1.82 33.12 -30.93
CA THR A 396 1.58 34.38 -30.21
C THR A 396 2.05 34.26 -28.76
N ALA A 397 3.01 35.11 -28.39
CA ALA A 397 3.41 35.25 -27.00
C ALA A 397 2.43 36.16 -26.24
N TYR A 398 2.17 35.80 -24.99
CA TYR A 398 1.42 36.61 -24.05
C TYR A 398 2.05 36.47 -22.67
N ASN A 399 1.75 37.43 -21.79
CA ASN A 399 2.27 37.41 -20.43
C ASN A 399 1.46 36.44 -19.57
N ARG A 400 2.15 35.66 -18.74
CA ARG A 400 1.58 34.60 -17.92
C ARG A 400 1.30 35.01 -16.47
N ILE A 401 1.48 36.28 -16.10
CA ILE A 401 1.07 36.78 -14.77
C ILE A 401 -0.39 36.41 -14.50
N GLY A 402 -0.66 35.89 -13.30
CA GLY A 402 -1.99 35.49 -12.85
C GLY A 402 -2.48 34.16 -13.44
N LEU A 403 -1.71 33.51 -14.30
CA LEU A 403 -1.98 32.15 -14.75
C LEU A 403 -1.30 31.13 -13.84
N THR A 404 -1.86 29.92 -13.79
CA THR A 404 -1.24 28.81 -13.07
C THR A 404 -0.16 28.19 -13.92
N ASP A 405 1.01 27.89 -13.36
CA ASP A 405 1.91 26.94 -13.99
C ASP A 405 1.19 25.58 -14.06
N ALA A 406 0.69 25.17 -15.23
CA ALA A 406 -0.09 23.94 -15.33
C ALA A 406 0.85 22.72 -15.31
N GLY A 407 1.50 22.50 -14.17
CA GLY A 407 2.00 21.22 -13.72
C GLY A 407 0.89 20.39 -13.08
N ALA A 408 -0.36 20.47 -13.54
CA ALA A 408 -1.48 19.67 -13.04
C ALA A 408 -1.45 18.27 -13.67
N THR A 409 -0.34 17.56 -13.50
CA THR A 409 -0.24 16.14 -13.85
C THR A 409 -1.04 15.36 -12.81
N GLY A 410 -2.31 15.03 -13.09
CA GLY A 410 -3.12 14.18 -12.21
C GLY A 410 -4.57 14.59 -11.96
N ASP A 411 -5.08 15.67 -12.58
CA ASP A 411 -6.49 16.05 -12.45
C ASP A 411 -7.37 15.32 -13.49
N PRO A 412 -8.35 14.49 -13.09
CA PRO A 412 -9.29 13.89 -14.04
C PRO A 412 -10.23 14.99 -14.56
N GLY A 413 -10.14 15.29 -15.86
CA GLY A 413 -11.03 16.22 -16.56
C GLY A 413 -10.36 17.47 -17.15
N ILE A 414 -9.05 17.64 -16.98
CA ILE A 414 -8.30 18.75 -17.59
C ILE A 414 -7.37 18.19 -18.69
N LEU A 415 -7.55 18.67 -19.92
CA LEU A 415 -6.73 18.36 -21.10
C LEU A 415 -5.23 18.24 -20.76
N GLU A 416 -4.57 17.18 -21.25
CA GLU A 416 -3.13 16.92 -21.14
C GLU A 416 -2.32 18.22 -21.33
N SER A 417 -1.73 18.76 -20.26
CA SER A 417 -0.91 19.96 -20.35
C SER A 417 0.55 19.61 -20.57
N VAL A 418 1.17 20.24 -21.56
CA VAL A 418 2.61 20.19 -21.80
C VAL A 418 3.30 21.16 -20.83
N VAL A 419 4.51 20.85 -20.35
CA VAL A 419 5.34 21.80 -19.57
C VAL A 419 5.39 23.14 -20.31
N GLY A 420 4.91 24.21 -19.67
CA GLY A 420 4.81 25.54 -20.27
C GLY A 420 3.40 25.95 -20.73
N ASP A 421 2.38 25.09 -20.55
CA ASP A 421 0.98 25.47 -20.66
C ASP A 421 0.53 26.14 -19.34
N TYR A 422 -0.02 27.36 -19.42
CA TYR A 422 -0.43 28.14 -18.24
C TYR A 422 -1.92 28.43 -18.34
N LYS A 423 -2.71 28.04 -17.33
CA LYS A 423 -4.18 28.11 -17.36
C LYS A 423 -4.71 29.23 -16.49
N ARG A 424 -5.88 29.78 -16.82
CA ARG A 424 -6.54 30.82 -16.02
C ARG A 424 -7.21 30.15 -14.80
N PRO A 425 -6.80 30.43 -13.55
CA PRO A 425 -7.46 29.87 -12.37
C PRO A 425 -8.77 30.57 -12.00
N PHE A 426 -9.09 31.67 -12.70
CA PHE A 426 -10.16 32.60 -12.38
C PHE A 426 -11.35 32.48 -13.34
N GLY A 427 -11.83 31.26 -13.61
CA GLY A 427 -12.98 31.02 -14.49
C GLY A 427 -14.35 31.43 -13.93
N GLY A 428 -14.41 31.91 -12.67
CA GLY A 428 -15.63 32.29 -11.98
C GLY A 428 -15.38 33.31 -10.85
N LYS A 429 -16.30 33.43 -9.88
CA LYS A 429 -16.10 34.30 -8.71
C LYS A 429 -14.91 33.78 -7.87
N PRO A 430 -14.00 34.65 -7.38
CA PRO A 430 -12.87 34.22 -6.58
C PRO A 430 -13.34 33.66 -5.23
N SER A 431 -13.12 32.36 -4.99
CA SER A 431 -13.27 31.73 -3.67
C SER A 431 -11.90 31.44 -3.08
N PHE A 432 -11.78 31.55 -1.75
CA PHE A 432 -10.52 31.34 -1.03
C PHE A 432 -10.71 30.26 0.01
N TYR A 433 -9.85 29.25 -0.02
CA TYR A 433 -9.75 28.28 1.07
C TYR A 433 -8.60 28.71 1.99
N MET A 434 -8.95 29.09 3.22
CA MET A 434 -8.02 29.65 4.19
C MET A 434 -8.05 28.89 5.52
N GLY A 435 -7.00 29.04 6.31
CA GLY A 435 -7.00 28.64 7.70
C GLY A 435 -6.43 29.74 8.60
N PHE A 436 -6.77 29.64 9.88
CA PHE A 436 -6.37 30.57 10.93
C PHE A 436 -5.53 29.83 11.96
N GLY A 437 -4.50 30.50 12.48
CA GLY A 437 -3.68 30.00 13.56
C GLY A 437 -4.38 30.06 14.93
N SER A 438 -3.84 29.34 15.91
CA SER A 438 -4.50 29.09 17.21
C SER A 438 -4.55 30.32 18.09
N ASP A 439 -3.63 31.24 17.87
CA ASP A 439 -3.41 32.36 18.77
C ASP A 439 -4.12 33.63 18.27
N LEU A 440 -4.67 33.61 17.05
CA LEU A 440 -5.49 34.70 16.50
C LEU A 440 -6.72 35.07 17.36
N PRO A 441 -7.49 34.11 17.90
CA PRO A 441 -8.54 34.45 18.86
C PRO A 441 -7.98 35.11 20.14
N ASN A 442 -6.81 34.67 20.62
CA ASN A 442 -6.17 35.21 21.81
C ASN A 442 -5.62 36.64 21.61
N THR A 443 -5.42 37.08 20.36
CA THR A 443 -5.08 38.48 20.02
C THR A 443 -6.32 39.37 19.87
N GLY A 444 -7.53 38.87 20.15
CA GLY A 444 -8.77 39.63 20.04
C GLY A 444 -9.29 39.79 18.60
N ILE A 445 -8.74 39.03 17.64
CA ILE A 445 -9.12 39.08 16.23
C ILE A 445 -10.15 37.97 15.95
N TYR A 446 -11.41 38.37 15.80
CA TYR A 446 -12.54 37.43 15.58
C TYR A 446 -13.15 37.49 14.18
N HIS A 447 -12.80 38.52 13.41
CA HIS A 447 -13.41 38.79 12.13
C HIS A 447 -12.33 39.09 11.09
N TYR A 448 -12.55 38.63 9.87
CA TYR A 448 -11.74 38.98 8.72
C TYR A 448 -12.62 39.53 7.61
N ARG A 449 -12.04 40.40 6.78
CA ARG A 449 -12.67 40.91 5.56
C ARG A 449 -11.64 40.88 4.45
N TRP A 450 -12.09 40.54 3.25
CA TRP A 450 -11.24 40.57 2.06
C TRP A 450 -11.40 41.89 1.34
N SER A 451 -10.28 42.43 0.86
CA SER A 451 -10.26 43.56 -0.05
C SER A 451 -9.28 43.28 -1.18
N TYR A 452 -9.59 43.77 -2.37
CA TYR A 452 -8.74 43.67 -3.54
C TYR A 452 -8.50 45.05 -4.12
N ARG A 453 -7.35 45.24 -4.78
CA ARG A 453 -7.07 46.43 -5.59
C ARG A 453 -6.46 45.99 -6.91
N GLN A 454 -6.82 46.67 -7.99
CA GLN A 454 -6.17 46.44 -9.27
C GLN A 454 -4.79 47.11 -9.27
N LEU A 455 -3.73 46.35 -9.57
CA LEU A 455 -2.37 46.88 -9.68
C LEU A 455 -2.00 47.25 -11.13
N ARG A 456 -2.53 46.48 -12.08
CA ARG A 456 -2.23 46.61 -13.51
C ARG A 456 -3.48 46.36 -14.36
N SER A 457 -3.57 46.96 -15.54
CA SER A 457 -4.60 46.71 -16.55
C SER A 457 -4.28 45.47 -17.39
N ALA A 458 -5.15 45.13 -18.33
CA ALA A 458 -5.01 43.93 -19.17
C ALA A 458 -3.75 43.94 -20.05
N ASP A 459 -3.23 45.12 -20.37
CA ASP A 459 -1.96 45.38 -21.06
C ASP A 459 -0.75 45.45 -20.11
N LEU A 460 -0.97 45.21 -18.81
CA LEU A 460 0.00 45.28 -17.72
C LEU A 460 0.54 46.69 -17.40
N SER A 461 -0.04 47.74 -17.96
CA SER A 461 0.27 49.10 -17.51
C SER A 461 -0.25 49.32 -16.09
N ALA A 462 0.45 50.17 -15.32
CA ALA A 462 0.11 50.41 -13.93
C ALA A 462 -1.24 51.13 -13.82
N VAL A 463 -2.09 50.69 -12.89
CA VAL A 463 -3.40 51.30 -12.63
C VAL A 463 -3.42 51.90 -11.23
N ALA A 464 -3.89 53.14 -11.12
CA ALA A 464 -4.23 53.74 -9.84
C ALA A 464 -5.61 53.23 -9.41
N ASP A 465 -5.64 52.30 -8.45
CA ASP A 465 -6.89 51.78 -7.87
C ASP A 465 -6.85 51.79 -6.33
N SER A 466 -8.03 51.82 -5.73
CA SER A 466 -8.22 51.73 -4.28
C SER A 466 -8.67 50.33 -3.86
N PHE A 467 -8.47 49.98 -2.58
CA PHE A 467 -8.95 48.72 -2.05
C PHE A 467 -10.49 48.70 -2.02
N LYS A 468 -11.06 47.75 -2.75
CA LYS A 468 -12.50 47.46 -2.81
C LYS A 468 -12.81 46.23 -1.96
N PRO A 469 -13.94 46.19 -1.26
CA PRO A 469 -14.35 45.00 -0.52
C PRO A 469 -14.59 43.86 -1.50
N LEU A 470 -14.04 42.69 -1.19
CA LEU A 470 -14.33 41.48 -1.92
C LEU A 470 -15.52 40.79 -1.26
N ILE A 471 -16.68 40.84 -1.92
CA ILE A 471 -17.92 40.26 -1.41
C ILE A 471 -17.84 38.73 -1.58
N PRO A 472 -17.80 37.95 -0.49
CA PRO A 472 -17.82 36.49 -0.59
C PRO A 472 -19.11 36.04 -1.28
N SER A 473 -19.05 35.06 -2.18
CA SER A 473 -20.28 34.45 -2.68
C SER A 473 -21.06 33.88 -1.49
N ARG A 474 -22.32 34.28 -1.32
CA ARG A 474 -23.25 33.54 -0.45
C ARG A 474 -23.19 32.07 -0.88
N ARG A 475 -22.84 31.19 0.06
CA ARG A 475 -22.90 29.74 -0.15
C ARG A 475 -24.31 29.32 -0.51
#